data_AF-A0A0C2CDE4-F1
#
_entry.id   AF-A0A0C2CDE4-F1
#
_cell.length_a   1.000
_cell.length_b   1.000
_cell.length_c   1.000
_cell.angle_alpha   90.00
_cell.angle_beta   90.00
_cell.angle_gamma   90.00
#
_symmetry.space_group_name_H-M   'P 1'
#
loop_
_entity.id
_entity.type
_entity.pdbx_description
1 polymer ?
#
loop_
_entity_poly.entity_id
_entity_poly.type
_entity_poly.pdbx_seq_one_letter_code
_entity_poly.pdbx_strand_id
1 'polypeptide(L)'
;MVIDILLKNLMHMDGGIPRGWSWKFTEESGLLALLDVSSQIPEQCDYPVSHETRQHVAICLQRLDEDMVFDSKRLIYKEKVDHFFK
;
A
#
# COMPACT_ATOMS: atom_id res chain seq x y z
N MET A 1 -4.93 -8.56 -10.83
CA MET A 1 -5.36 -7.14 -10.69
C MET A 1 -4.13 -6.24 -10.65
N VAL A 2 -4.23 -4.93 -10.91
CA VAL A 2 -3.05 -4.03 -10.93
C VAL A 2 -2.31 -3.99 -9.58
N ILE A 3 -3.04 -4.10 -8.46
CA ILE A 3 -2.44 -4.18 -7.11
C ILE A 3 -1.50 -5.37 -6.95
N ASP A 4 -1.78 -6.51 -7.61
CA ASP A 4 -0.89 -7.68 -7.55
C ASP A 4 0.46 -7.42 -8.20
N ILE A 5 0.51 -6.49 -9.17
CA ILE A 5 1.77 -6.06 -9.78
C ILE A 5 2.62 -5.32 -8.75
N LEU A 6 2.00 -4.45 -7.95
CA LEU A 6 2.69 -3.78 -6.84
C LEU A 6 3.14 -4.79 -5.79
N LEU A 7 2.24 -5.65 -5.33
CA LEU A 7 2.55 -6.68 -4.34
C LEU A 7 3.76 -7.54 -4.75
N LYS A 8 3.79 -8.04 -5.99
CA LYS A 8 4.83 -8.95 -6.47
C LYS A 8 6.17 -8.28 -6.81
N ASN A 9 6.17 -6.97 -7.07
CA ASN A 9 7.34 -6.30 -7.61
C ASN A 9 7.85 -5.14 -6.75
N LEU A 10 7.08 -4.57 -5.83
CA LEU A 10 7.51 -3.39 -5.05
C LEU A 10 8.32 -3.75 -3.80
N MET A 11 7.98 -4.86 -3.15
CA MET A 11 8.51 -5.20 -1.82
C MET A 11 9.91 -5.82 -1.95
N HIS A 12 10.93 -5.07 -1.54
CA HIS A 12 12.32 -5.53 -1.67
C HIS A 12 12.63 -6.72 -0.76
N MET A 13 11.90 -6.87 0.36
CA MET A 13 12.00 -8.00 1.27
C MET A 13 11.31 -9.28 0.75
N ASP A 14 10.53 -9.18 -0.35
CA ASP A 14 9.79 -10.29 -0.95
C ASP A 14 10.21 -10.54 -2.42
N GLY A 15 11.48 -10.32 -2.74
CA GLY A 15 12.04 -10.57 -4.07
C GLY A 15 11.65 -9.56 -5.15
N GLY A 16 11.08 -8.42 -4.75
CA GLY A 16 10.75 -7.31 -5.63
C GLY A 16 11.95 -6.46 -6.05
N ILE A 17 11.67 -5.25 -6.54
CA ILE A 17 12.65 -4.27 -6.99
C ILE A 17 13.57 -3.83 -5.84
N PRO A 18 14.73 -3.22 -6.16
CA PRO A 18 15.73 -2.89 -5.16
C PRO A 18 15.21 -2.06 -3.98
N ARG A 19 15.89 -2.18 -2.85
CA ARG A 19 15.60 -1.42 -1.63
C ARG A 19 15.51 0.08 -1.91
N GLY A 20 14.49 0.73 -1.33
CA GLY A 20 14.27 2.17 -1.42
C GLY A 20 13.05 2.57 -2.25
N TRP A 21 12.62 1.73 -3.19
CA TRP A 21 11.43 2.03 -4.01
C TRP A 21 10.13 1.98 -3.21
N SER A 22 9.96 0.97 -2.36
CA SER A 22 8.82 0.89 -1.44
C SER A 22 8.75 2.08 -0.47
N TRP A 23 9.91 2.60 -0.05
CA TRP A 23 9.97 3.79 0.79
C TRP A 23 9.59 5.05 0.03
N LYS A 24 10.10 5.22 -1.19
CA LYS A 24 9.71 6.35 -2.04
C LYS A 24 8.19 6.31 -2.31
N PHE A 25 7.65 5.12 -2.53
CA PHE A 25 6.21 4.90 -2.70
C PHE A 25 5.40 5.31 -1.46
N THR A 26 5.89 5.06 -0.24
CA THR A 26 5.22 5.46 1.01
C THR A 26 5.42 6.93 1.37
N GLU A 27 6.58 7.49 1.04
CA GLU A 27 6.92 8.91 1.28
C GLU A 27 6.13 9.85 0.36
N GLU A 28 5.87 9.44 -0.87
CA GLU A 28 5.10 10.22 -1.86
C GLU A 28 3.59 9.96 -1.73
N SER A 29 2.89 9.81 -2.86
CA SER A 29 1.43 9.61 -2.94
C SER A 29 1.01 8.15 -3.05
N GLY A 30 1.96 7.22 -3.20
CA GLY A 30 1.67 5.80 -3.47
C GLY A 30 0.87 5.14 -2.35
N LEU A 31 1.32 5.29 -1.10
CA LEU A 31 0.60 4.76 0.06
C LEU A 31 -0.79 5.38 0.21
N LEU A 32 -0.93 6.69 0.03
CA LEU A 32 -2.21 7.38 0.14
C LEU A 32 -3.21 6.90 -0.94
N ALA A 33 -2.73 6.70 -2.17
CA ALA A 33 -3.56 6.13 -3.24
C ALA A 33 -3.97 4.67 -2.95
N LEU A 34 -3.08 3.87 -2.35
CA LEU A 34 -3.41 2.49 -1.97
C LEU A 34 -4.42 2.43 -0.81
N LEU A 35 -4.32 3.35 0.15
CA LEU A 35 -5.29 3.52 1.23
C LEU A 35 -6.64 4.01 0.71
N ASP A 36 -6.66 4.91 -0.27
CA ASP A 36 -7.89 5.32 -0.94
C ASP A 36 -8.62 4.10 -1.51
N VAL A 37 -7.94 3.22 -2.26
CA VAL A 37 -8.55 1.97 -2.78
C VAL A 37 -9.08 1.07 -1.66
N SER A 38 -8.42 1.06 -0.49
CA SER A 38 -8.88 0.26 0.65
C SER A 38 -10.22 0.73 1.24
N SER A 39 -10.61 1.98 0.98
CA SER A 39 -11.87 2.57 1.44
C SER A 39 -13.04 2.40 0.46
N GLN A 40 -12.76 1.89 -0.74
CA GLN A 40 -13.76 1.70 -1.79
C GLN A 40 -14.43 0.33 -1.64
N ILE A 41 -15.76 0.30 -1.78
CA ILE A 41 -16.56 -0.94 -1.81
C ILE A 41 -17.42 -0.98 -3.08
N PRO A 42 -17.82 -2.16 -3.58
CA PRO A 42 -18.62 -2.24 -4.81
C PRO A 42 -19.91 -1.41 -4.78
N GLU A 43 -20.51 -1.27 -3.59
CA GLU A 43 -21.73 -0.50 -3.36
C GLU A 43 -21.52 1.02 -3.35
N GLN A 44 -20.30 1.48 -3.06
CA GLN A 44 -19.93 2.87 -2.95
C GLN A 44 -18.45 3.03 -3.35
N CYS A 45 -18.23 3.46 -4.59
CA CYS A 45 -16.91 3.66 -5.12
C CYS A 45 -16.82 4.81 -6.14
N ASP A 46 -15.66 5.46 -6.20
CA ASP A 46 -15.31 6.49 -7.20
C ASP A 46 -14.74 5.88 -8.49
N TYR A 47 -14.33 4.61 -8.44
CA TYR A 47 -13.79 3.85 -9.57
C TYR A 47 -14.14 2.35 -9.44
N PRO A 48 -14.12 1.59 -10.55
CA PRO A 48 -14.56 0.20 -10.54
C PRO A 48 -13.75 -0.69 -9.58
N VAL A 49 -14.42 -1.22 -8.56
CA VAL A 49 -13.87 -2.21 -7.61
C VAL A 49 -14.80 -3.42 -7.49
N SER A 50 -14.25 -4.57 -7.09
CA SER A 50 -15.00 -5.78 -6.80
C SER A 50 -14.84 -6.19 -5.33
N HIS A 51 -15.65 -7.14 -4.86
CA HIS A 51 -15.49 -7.69 -3.50
C HIS A 51 -14.09 -8.30 -3.27
N GLU A 52 -13.47 -8.84 -4.34
CA GLU A 52 -12.12 -9.42 -4.28
C GLU A 52 -11.04 -8.34 -4.09
N THR A 53 -11.26 -7.12 -4.59
CA THR A 53 -10.29 -6.01 -4.50
C THR A 53 -9.77 -5.82 -3.08
N ARG A 54 -10.65 -5.95 -2.07
CA ARG A 54 -10.30 -5.83 -0.66
C ARG A 54 -9.20 -6.78 -0.23
N GLN A 55 -9.24 -8.04 -0.66
CA GLN A 55 -8.25 -9.05 -0.27
C GLN A 55 -6.86 -8.71 -0.81
N HIS A 56 -6.81 -8.31 -2.08
CA HIS A 56 -5.55 -7.93 -2.72
C HIS A 56 -4.93 -6.68 -2.10
N VAL A 57 -5.76 -5.66 -1.79
CA VAL A 57 -5.28 -4.44 -1.11
C VAL A 57 -4.79 -4.77 0.30
N ALA A 58 -5.52 -5.59 1.06
CA ALA A 58 -5.14 -5.96 2.42
C ALA A 58 -3.78 -6.68 2.45
N ILE A 59 -3.56 -7.65 1.57
CA ILE A 59 -2.27 -8.36 1.47
C ILE A 59 -1.17 -7.39 1.02
N CYS A 60 -1.44 -6.52 0.05
CA CYS A 60 -0.47 -5.54 -0.43
C CYS A 60 -0.06 -4.54 0.67
N LEU A 61 -1.01 -4.02 1.44
CA LEU A 61 -0.75 -3.11 2.56
C LEU A 61 0.04 -3.81 3.67
N GLN A 62 -0.31 -5.05 4.01
CA GLN A 62 0.43 -5.84 5.00
C GLN A 62 1.90 -6.00 4.58
N ARG A 63 2.15 -6.42 3.34
CA ARG A 63 3.52 -6.62 2.86
C ARG A 63 4.29 -5.30 2.75
N LEU A 64 3.61 -4.20 2.42
CA LEU A 64 4.22 -2.88 2.39
C LEU A 64 4.66 -2.43 3.80
N ASP A 65 3.84 -2.67 4.82
CA ASP A 65 4.20 -2.40 6.22
C ASP A 65 5.40 -3.25 6.69
N GLU A 66 5.39 -4.55 6.39
CA GLU A 66 6.50 -5.47 6.69
C GLU A 66 7.81 -5.04 6.00
N ASP A 67 7.72 -4.45 4.79
CA ASP A 67 8.86 -3.95 4.02
C ASP A 67 9.46 -2.64 4.59
N MET A 68 8.76 -1.97 5.52
CA MET A 68 9.28 -0.84 6.30
C MET A 68 10.17 -1.35 7.44
N VAL A 69 11.36 -1.85 7.09
CA VAL A 69 12.24 -2.53 8.06
C VAL A 69 13.00 -1.58 9.02
N PHE A 70 13.08 -0.29 8.70
CA PHE A 70 13.75 0.74 9.52
C PHE A 70 12.75 1.55 10.33
N ASP A 71 13.08 1.87 11.58
CA ASP A 71 12.19 2.63 12.46
C ASP A 71 11.81 4.00 11.90
N SER A 72 12.75 4.68 11.23
CA SER A 72 12.45 5.95 10.53
C SER A 72 11.44 5.78 9.40
N LYS A 73 11.42 4.63 8.72
CA LYS A 73 10.47 4.33 7.64
C LYS A 73 9.12 3.88 8.19
N ARG A 74 9.11 3.11 9.28
CA ARG A 74 7.88 2.76 10.03
C ARG A 74 7.17 4.01 10.55
N LEU A 75 7.94 4.97 11.06
CA LEU A 75 7.39 6.23 11.54
C LEU A 75 6.68 6.99 10.41
N ILE A 76 7.34 7.17 9.25
CA ILE A 76 6.75 7.83 8.08
C ILE A 76 5.49 7.10 7.61
N TYR A 77 5.54 5.77 7.51
CA TYR A 77 4.39 4.95 7.12
C TYR A 77 3.21 5.20 8.06
N LYS A 78 3.45 5.13 9.38
CA LYS A 78 2.44 5.38 10.40
C LYS A 78 1.89 6.80 10.34
N GLU A 79 2.74 7.81 10.20
CA GLU A 79 2.32 9.22 10.09
C GLU A 79 1.40 9.44 8.89
N LYS A 80 1.67 8.79 7.75
CA LYS A 80 0.84 8.86 6.55
C LYS A 80 -0.52 8.17 6.74
N VAL A 81 -0.53 7.01 7.39
CA VAL A 81 -1.77 6.30 7.75
C VAL A 81 -2.60 7.15 8.72
N ASP A 82 -1.98 7.65 9.79
CA ASP A 82 -2.63 8.51 10.77
C ASP A 82 -3.16 9.81 10.13
N HIS A 83 -2.46 10.36 9.13
CA HIS A 83 -2.94 11.51 8.37
C HIS A 83 -4.16 11.19 7.50
N PHE A 84 -4.21 10.00 6.89
CA PHE A 84 -5.34 9.57 6.07
C PHE A 84 -6.63 9.39 6.88
N PHE A 85 -6.52 8.95 8.13
CA PHE A 85 -7.67 8.73 9.03
C PHE A 85 -8.11 9.96 9.84
N LYS A 86 -7.44 11.12 9.66
CA LYS A 86 -7.84 12.38 10.27
C LYS A 86 -8.87 13.11 9.42
#